data_AF-K1RGR3-F1
#
_entry.id   AF-K1RGR3-F1
#
_cell.length_a   1.000
_cell.length_b   1.000
_cell.length_c   1.000
_cell.angle_alpha   90.00
_cell.angle_beta   90.00
_cell.angle_gamma   90.00
#
_symmetry.space_group_name_H-M   'P 1'
#
loop_
_entity.id
_entity.type
_entity.pdbx_description
1 polymer ?
#
loop_
_entity_poly.entity_id
_entity_poly.type
_entity_poly.pdbx_seq_one_letter_code
_entity_poly.pdbx_strand_id
1 'polypeptide(L)'
;MEMMEDPPDDGQAWSIPDIYESEEFRTCVQAAERSILAHCPQRTISECITVCESMAPVSRVLKIHNKAILVTYESDISDILAGGFRKCNSDAVSIKQTEKRVFLMWINRKKFNSTQQPVCKNISVLKQRNYQRLLMNETIEGQMKILGNRTKNQSERQQVLFFLRQCIQDVVDLTRPNYLVVPFGSVLNGFICDTSDLDTALVYTGSKQKQANETVLLSEIAKKLKMLDSYNSILSIFHARVPIIKYHNRLLEVGGDISYQSINSSGKTATICLNALSRCSPSVVPFIMTVKLWTKLYVDWFPSKFVFTALALFYLQRCQIIPPIQNIKSLQWMGRNGSV
;
A
#
# COMPACT_ATOMS: atom_id res chain seq x y z
N MET A 1 39.13 -25.77 14.37
CA MET A 1 38.37 -24.51 14.38
C MET A 1 39.00 -23.65 13.31
N GLU A 2 38.70 -23.97 12.05
CA GLU A 2 39.23 -23.22 10.90
C GLU A 2 38.52 -21.87 10.87
N MET A 3 39.31 -20.82 10.97
CA MET A 3 38.83 -19.46 10.72
C MET A 3 38.49 -19.41 9.23
N MET A 4 37.19 -19.37 8.91
CA MET A 4 36.74 -19.05 7.56
C MET A 4 37.25 -17.63 7.25
N GLU A 5 38.19 -17.54 6.32
CA GLU A 5 38.61 -16.28 5.72
C GLU A 5 37.38 -15.55 5.19
N ASP A 6 37.29 -14.25 5.50
CA ASP A 6 36.27 -13.38 4.92
C ASP A 6 36.40 -13.42 3.39
N PRO A 7 35.28 -13.51 2.65
CA PRO A 7 35.33 -13.57 1.20
C PRO A 7 35.97 -12.27 0.65
N PRO A 8 36.72 -12.36 -0.46
CA PRO A 8 37.34 -11.20 -1.08
C PRO A 8 36.27 -10.16 -1.42
N ASP A 9 36.39 -8.97 -0.84
CA ASP A 9 35.64 -7.76 -1.21
C ASP A 9 36.08 -7.36 -2.62
N ASP A 10 35.36 -7.84 -3.63
CA ASP A 10 35.57 -7.50 -5.03
C ASP A 10 35.17 -6.06 -5.36
N GLY A 11 34.77 -5.25 -4.37
CA GLY A 11 34.64 -3.79 -4.49
C GLY A 11 33.56 -3.34 -5.49
N GLN A 12 32.82 -4.27 -6.09
CA GLN A 12 31.83 -3.97 -7.10
C GLN A 12 30.56 -3.49 -6.39
N ALA A 13 30.50 -2.17 -6.23
CA ALA A 13 29.42 -1.47 -5.56
C ALA A 13 28.04 -1.83 -6.14
N TRP A 14 27.15 -2.38 -5.32
CA TRP A 14 25.74 -2.52 -5.68
C TRP A 14 25.05 -1.17 -5.52
N SER A 15 24.73 -0.53 -6.65
CA SER A 15 23.84 0.64 -6.67
C SER A 15 22.40 0.17 -6.50
N ILE A 16 21.75 0.55 -5.39
CA ILE A 16 20.31 0.32 -5.22
C ILE A 16 19.58 1.58 -5.69
N PRO A 17 18.70 1.49 -6.70
CA PRO A 17 17.87 2.61 -7.10
C PRO A 17 16.91 2.99 -5.96
N ASP A 18 16.70 4.30 -5.74
CA ASP A 18 15.65 4.75 -4.82
C ASP A 18 14.29 4.39 -5.43
N ILE A 19 13.58 3.46 -4.79
CA ILE A 19 12.25 3.01 -5.23
C ILE A 19 11.24 4.14 -5.30
N TYR A 20 11.44 5.22 -4.53
CA TYR A 20 10.55 6.38 -4.51
C TYR A 20 10.76 7.29 -5.73
N GLU A 21 11.85 7.15 -6.46
CA GLU A 21 12.14 7.85 -7.72
C GLU A 21 11.75 7.02 -8.97
N SER A 22 11.41 5.74 -8.75
CA SER A 22 11.06 4.80 -9.82
C SER A 22 9.80 5.19 -10.59
N GLU A 23 9.73 4.78 -11.86
CA GLU A 23 8.53 4.95 -12.69
C GLU A 23 7.35 4.18 -12.13
N GLU A 24 7.59 2.99 -11.57
CA GLU A 24 6.56 2.16 -10.95
C GLU A 24 5.89 2.87 -9.77
N PHE A 25 6.67 3.53 -8.92
CA PHE A 25 6.15 4.31 -7.81
C PHE A 25 5.33 5.50 -8.31
N ARG A 26 5.85 6.28 -9.26
CA ARG A 26 5.15 7.43 -9.86
C ARG A 26 3.84 7.01 -10.51
N THR A 27 3.84 5.91 -11.27
CA THR A 27 2.64 5.35 -11.90
C THR A 27 1.59 4.94 -10.87
N CYS A 28 2.00 4.33 -9.74
CA CYS A 28 1.09 3.94 -8.67
C CYS A 28 0.47 5.16 -7.96
N VAL A 29 1.24 6.22 -7.72
CA VAL A 29 0.72 7.49 -7.17
C VAL A 29 -0.29 8.13 -8.13
N GLN A 30 0.08 8.31 -9.40
CA GLN A 30 -0.80 8.90 -10.41
C GLN A 30 -2.08 8.09 -10.61
N ALA A 31 -2.00 6.76 -10.63
CA ALA A 31 -3.18 5.90 -10.69
C ALA A 31 -4.11 6.12 -9.49
N ALA A 32 -3.58 6.27 -8.28
CA ALA A 32 -4.38 6.56 -7.10
C ALA A 32 -5.02 7.96 -7.12
N GLU A 33 -4.30 8.98 -7.61
CA GLU A 33 -4.78 10.36 -7.77
C GLU A 33 -5.98 10.45 -8.72
N ARG A 34 -6.02 9.61 -9.75
CA ARG A 34 -7.14 9.50 -10.71
C ARG A 34 -8.13 8.38 -10.38
N SER A 35 -8.19 7.94 -9.13
CA SER A 35 -9.11 6.88 -8.70
C SER A 35 -10.22 7.34 -7.74
N ILE A 36 -11.36 6.66 -7.80
CA ILE A 36 -12.47 6.77 -6.86
C ILE A 36 -12.93 5.39 -6.38
N LEU A 37 -13.52 5.33 -5.19
CA LEU A 37 -14.21 4.16 -4.68
C LEU A 37 -15.72 4.33 -4.87
N ALA A 38 -16.33 3.47 -5.68
CA ALA A 38 -17.77 3.43 -5.86
C ALA A 38 -18.37 2.25 -5.08
N HIS A 39 -19.20 2.57 -4.10
CA HIS A 39 -20.01 1.62 -3.35
C HIS A 39 -21.31 1.35 -4.10
N CYS A 40 -21.53 0.09 -4.47
CA CYS A 40 -22.67 -0.32 -5.26
C CYS A 40 -23.10 -1.77 -4.94
N PRO A 41 -24.39 -2.10 -5.00
CA PRO A 41 -24.85 -3.48 -4.85
C PRO A 41 -24.21 -4.44 -5.85
N GLN A 42 -23.91 -5.68 -5.43
CA GLN A 42 -23.30 -6.70 -6.30
C GLN A 42 -24.02 -6.89 -7.63
N ARG A 43 -25.35 -6.80 -7.61
CA ARG A 43 -26.23 -7.02 -8.77
C ARG A 43 -26.20 -5.89 -9.80
N THR A 44 -25.60 -4.75 -9.44
CA THR A 44 -25.55 -3.55 -10.28
C THR A 44 -24.11 -3.11 -10.58
N ILE A 45 -23.12 -3.97 -10.32
CA ILE A 45 -21.69 -3.62 -10.54
C ILE A 45 -21.45 -3.24 -12.00
N SER A 46 -21.95 -4.04 -12.94
CA SER A 46 -21.77 -3.78 -14.38
C SER A 46 -22.36 -2.44 -14.78
N GLU A 47 -23.59 -2.16 -14.34
CA GLU A 47 -24.26 -0.90 -14.59
C GLU A 47 -23.52 0.28 -13.92
N CYS A 48 -22.95 0.09 -12.73
CA CYS A 48 -22.17 1.13 -12.05
C CYS A 48 -20.88 1.44 -12.80
N ILE A 49 -20.23 0.45 -13.40
CA ILE A 49 -19.06 0.68 -14.25
C ILE A 49 -19.45 1.49 -15.47
N THR A 50 -20.55 1.15 -16.16
CA THR A 50 -21.06 1.95 -17.29
C THR A 50 -21.35 3.41 -16.89
N VAL A 51 -21.90 3.63 -15.70
CA VAL A 51 -22.10 4.99 -15.18
C VAL A 51 -20.76 5.69 -14.89
N CYS A 52 -19.74 4.99 -14.41
CA CYS A 52 -18.43 5.59 -14.22
C CYS A 52 -17.77 5.95 -15.57
N GLU A 53 -17.90 5.09 -16.57
CA GLU A 53 -17.42 5.33 -17.94
C GLU A 53 -18.10 6.54 -18.60
N SER A 54 -19.35 6.85 -18.23
CA SER A 54 -20.02 8.06 -18.72
C SER A 54 -19.55 9.36 -18.03
N MET A 55 -18.86 9.26 -16.88
CA MET A 55 -18.23 10.43 -16.23
C MET A 55 -16.94 10.83 -16.93
N ALA A 56 -16.10 9.84 -17.28
CA ALA A 56 -14.83 10.01 -17.96
C ALA A 56 -14.29 8.63 -18.40
N PRO A 57 -13.34 8.56 -19.36
CA PRO A 57 -12.71 7.32 -19.78
C PRO A 57 -12.07 6.56 -18.60
N VAL A 58 -12.43 5.28 -18.47
CA VAL A 58 -11.97 4.40 -17.38
C VAL A 58 -10.83 3.52 -17.88
N SER A 59 -9.66 3.60 -17.23
CA SER A 59 -8.51 2.75 -17.54
C SER A 59 -8.57 1.39 -16.87
N ARG A 60 -9.17 1.31 -15.66
CA ARG A 60 -9.17 0.09 -14.86
C ARG A 60 -10.31 0.06 -13.84
N VAL A 61 -10.87 -1.13 -13.62
CA VAL A 61 -11.80 -1.40 -12.51
C VAL A 61 -11.36 -2.62 -11.72
N LEU A 62 -11.23 -2.45 -10.40
CA LEU A 62 -10.98 -3.52 -9.44
C LEU A 62 -12.20 -3.72 -8.55
N LYS A 63 -12.78 -4.92 -8.55
CA LYS A 63 -13.81 -5.29 -7.57
C LYS A 63 -13.15 -5.70 -6.26
N ILE A 64 -13.24 -4.81 -5.26
CA ILE A 64 -12.62 -4.98 -3.93
C ILE A 64 -13.34 -6.08 -3.16
N HIS A 65 -14.66 -5.95 -3.03
CA HIS A 65 -15.56 -6.93 -2.44
C HIS A 65 -16.93 -6.85 -3.13
N ASN A 66 -17.93 -7.59 -2.66
CA ASN A 66 -19.25 -7.66 -3.31
C ASN A 66 -20.07 -6.35 -3.27
N LYS A 67 -19.53 -5.27 -2.74
CA LYS A 67 -20.25 -3.98 -2.62
C LYS A 67 -19.41 -2.75 -2.98
N ALA A 68 -18.19 -2.93 -3.47
CA ALA A 68 -17.33 -1.80 -3.81
C ALA A 68 -16.42 -2.13 -4.99
N ILE A 69 -16.31 -1.16 -5.88
CA ILE A 69 -15.35 -1.16 -6.98
C ILE A 69 -14.43 0.06 -6.85
N LEU A 70 -13.14 -0.15 -7.09
CA LEU A 70 -12.17 0.91 -7.27
C LEU A 70 -12.06 1.18 -8.77
N VAL A 71 -12.37 2.41 -9.17
CA VAL A 71 -12.36 2.84 -10.57
C VAL A 71 -11.20 3.80 -10.76
N THR A 72 -10.34 3.52 -11.72
CA THR A 72 -9.20 4.36 -12.10
C THR A 72 -9.42 4.92 -13.50
N TYR A 73 -9.53 6.23 -13.60
CA TYR A 73 -9.79 6.96 -14.85
C TYR A 73 -8.53 7.22 -15.65
N GLU A 74 -8.57 7.34 -16.97
CA GLU A 74 -7.39 7.60 -17.81
C GLU A 74 -6.76 8.97 -17.55
N SER A 75 -7.56 9.97 -17.18
CA SER A 75 -7.16 11.37 -16.99
C SER A 75 -7.43 11.86 -15.57
N ASP A 76 -7.02 13.10 -15.29
CA ASP A 76 -7.36 13.80 -14.05
C ASP A 76 -8.87 13.81 -13.78
N ILE A 77 -9.25 13.76 -12.51
CA ILE A 77 -10.64 13.61 -12.05
C ILE A 77 -11.15 14.83 -11.30
N SER A 78 -10.50 16.00 -11.42
CA SER A 78 -10.89 17.19 -10.67
C SER A 78 -12.34 17.61 -10.92
N ASP A 79 -12.84 17.50 -12.16
CA ASP A 79 -14.26 17.77 -12.47
C ASP A 79 -15.20 16.80 -11.72
N ILE A 80 -14.87 15.50 -11.70
CA ILE A 80 -15.63 14.50 -10.95
C ILE A 80 -15.61 14.84 -9.46
N LEU A 81 -14.45 15.13 -8.88
CA LEU A 81 -14.34 15.47 -7.45
C LEU A 81 -15.05 16.78 -7.08
N ALA A 82 -15.16 17.72 -8.03
CA ALA A 82 -15.85 19.00 -7.88
C ALA A 82 -17.38 18.93 -8.10
N GLY A 83 -17.91 17.78 -8.52
CA GLY A 83 -19.35 17.58 -8.67
C GLY A 83 -19.83 17.29 -10.09
N GLY A 84 -18.94 17.14 -11.07
CA GLY A 84 -19.27 16.82 -12.46
C GLY A 84 -20.11 15.55 -12.63
N PHE A 85 -19.93 14.57 -11.73
CA PHE A 85 -20.72 13.33 -11.68
C PHE A 85 -22.23 13.54 -11.58
N ARG A 86 -22.69 14.71 -11.10
CA ARG A 86 -24.12 15.01 -10.95
C ARG A 86 -24.85 15.00 -12.29
N LYS A 87 -24.15 15.24 -13.41
CA LYS A 87 -24.69 15.15 -14.77
C LYS A 87 -25.18 13.74 -15.11
N CYS A 88 -24.65 12.71 -14.44
CA CYS A 88 -25.05 11.31 -14.62
C CYS A 88 -26.29 10.94 -13.79
N ASN A 89 -26.77 11.80 -12.88
CA ASN A 89 -27.98 11.53 -12.11
C ASN A 89 -29.23 11.59 -12.99
N SER A 90 -30.15 10.66 -12.78
CA SER A 90 -31.41 10.54 -13.51
C SER A 90 -32.42 9.73 -12.69
N ASP A 91 -33.63 9.55 -13.22
CA ASP A 91 -34.62 8.61 -12.68
C ASP A 91 -34.11 7.17 -12.52
N ALA A 92 -33.07 6.80 -13.26
CA ALA A 92 -32.47 5.46 -13.25
C ALA A 92 -31.20 5.38 -12.38
N VAL A 93 -30.52 6.49 -12.13
CA VAL A 93 -29.17 6.53 -11.54
C VAL A 93 -29.11 7.60 -10.46
N SER A 94 -28.73 7.21 -9.24
CA SER A 94 -28.46 8.12 -8.13
C SER A 94 -27.04 7.94 -7.63
N ILE A 95 -26.29 9.04 -7.63
CA ILE A 95 -24.87 9.11 -7.25
C ILE A 95 -24.73 10.16 -6.16
N LYS A 96 -24.16 9.75 -5.03
CA LYS A 96 -23.86 10.62 -3.90
C LYS A 96 -22.39 10.49 -3.52
N GLN A 97 -21.66 11.60 -3.56
CA GLN A 97 -20.32 11.69 -2.97
C GLN A 97 -20.47 11.78 -1.44
N THR A 98 -19.95 10.80 -0.71
CA THR A 98 -20.01 10.74 0.77
C THR A 98 -18.71 11.20 1.42
N GLU A 99 -17.59 10.95 0.75
CA GLU A 99 -16.27 11.50 1.09
C GLU A 99 -15.60 11.93 -0.21
N LYS A 100 -14.47 12.66 -0.14
CA LYS A 100 -13.84 13.25 -1.35
C LYS A 100 -13.73 12.26 -2.50
N ARG A 101 -13.28 11.02 -2.24
CA ARG A 101 -13.13 9.95 -3.24
C ARG A 101 -14.07 8.77 -3.08
N VAL A 102 -15.10 8.88 -2.22
CA VAL A 102 -16.04 7.79 -1.95
C VAL A 102 -17.42 8.17 -2.45
N PHE A 103 -17.95 7.34 -3.32
CA PHE A 103 -19.23 7.56 -4.00
C PHE A 103 -20.16 6.40 -3.72
N LEU A 104 -21.42 6.70 -3.42
CA LEU A 104 -22.48 5.74 -3.26
C LEU A 104 -23.39 5.80 -4.48
N MET A 105 -23.57 4.65 -5.13
CA MET A 105 -24.27 4.55 -6.41
C MET A 105 -25.44 3.57 -6.30
N TRP A 106 -26.61 4.02 -6.74
CA TRP A 106 -27.81 3.21 -6.85
C TRP A 106 -28.34 3.26 -8.27
N ILE A 107 -28.67 2.08 -8.81
CA ILE A 107 -29.15 1.93 -10.18
C ILE A 107 -30.46 1.16 -10.18
N ASN A 108 -31.48 1.76 -10.79
CA ASN A 108 -32.74 1.11 -11.09
C ASN A 108 -32.63 0.36 -12.43
N ARG A 109 -32.35 -0.94 -12.35
CA ARG A 109 -32.16 -1.81 -13.52
C ARG A 109 -33.35 -1.88 -14.48
N LYS A 110 -34.57 -1.57 -14.03
CA LYS A 110 -35.75 -1.54 -14.91
C LYS A 110 -35.75 -0.32 -15.85
N LYS A 111 -35.05 0.74 -15.45
CA LYS A 111 -34.96 2.01 -16.18
C LYS A 111 -33.58 2.24 -16.80
N PHE A 112 -32.59 1.41 -16.46
CA PHE A 112 -31.22 1.51 -16.93
C PHE A 112 -30.94 0.43 -17.97
N ASN A 113 -30.87 0.83 -19.22
CA ASN A 113 -30.48 -0.08 -20.31
C ASN A 113 -28.96 -0.11 -20.41
N SER A 114 -28.33 -1.20 -20.00
CA SER A 114 -26.94 -1.49 -20.34
C SER A 114 -26.85 -2.91 -20.89
N THR A 115 -26.35 -3.01 -22.12
CA THR A 115 -26.07 -4.27 -22.82
C THR A 115 -24.60 -4.68 -22.71
N GLN A 116 -23.77 -3.83 -22.11
CA GLN A 116 -22.32 -4.05 -22.01
C GLN A 116 -21.98 -4.82 -20.73
N GLN A 117 -21.07 -5.79 -20.85
CA GLN A 117 -20.38 -6.38 -19.72
C GLN A 117 -18.98 -5.76 -19.62
N PRO A 118 -18.82 -4.69 -18.83
CA PRO A 118 -17.53 -4.03 -18.71
C PRO A 118 -16.50 -4.92 -18.01
N VAL A 119 -15.23 -4.77 -18.38
CA VAL A 119 -14.12 -5.55 -17.83
C VAL A 119 -13.88 -5.14 -16.38
N CYS A 120 -13.93 -6.10 -15.47
CA CYS A 120 -13.69 -5.88 -14.06
C CYS A 120 -12.85 -7.01 -13.47
N LYS A 121 -11.69 -6.66 -12.89
CA LYS A 121 -10.83 -7.65 -12.22
C LYS A 121 -11.29 -7.83 -10.78
N ASN A 122 -11.68 -9.04 -10.40
CA ASN A 122 -12.00 -9.35 -9.01
C ASN A 122 -10.74 -9.57 -8.20
N ILE A 123 -10.54 -8.76 -7.17
CA ILE A 123 -9.35 -8.81 -6.32
C ILE A 123 -9.66 -9.41 -4.94
N SER A 124 -10.87 -9.94 -4.76
CA SER A 124 -11.28 -10.56 -3.50
C SER A 124 -10.25 -11.59 -3.05
N VAL A 125 -9.78 -11.43 -1.81
CA VAL A 125 -8.81 -12.33 -1.19
C VAL A 125 -9.35 -13.77 -1.23
N LEU A 126 -8.53 -14.73 -1.67
CA LEU A 126 -8.86 -16.15 -1.50
C LEU A 126 -9.10 -16.37 -0.01
N LYS A 127 -10.32 -16.80 0.34
CA LYS A 127 -10.68 -17.08 1.74
C LYS A 127 -9.62 -18.00 2.36
N GLN A 128 -9.16 -17.65 3.57
CA GLN A 128 -8.07 -18.31 4.28
C GLN A 128 -8.19 -19.84 4.32
N ARG A 129 -9.42 -20.38 4.43
CA ARG A 129 -9.70 -21.83 4.42
C ARG A 129 -9.33 -22.53 3.11
N ASN A 130 -9.54 -21.89 1.96
CA ASN A 130 -9.17 -22.46 0.67
C ASN A 130 -7.65 -22.44 0.49
N TYR A 131 -7.01 -21.41 1.05
CA TYR A 131 -5.56 -21.25 0.94
C TYR A 131 -4.79 -22.27 1.78
N GLN A 132 -5.23 -22.54 3.01
CA GLN A 132 -4.62 -23.59 3.84
C GLN A 132 -4.68 -24.97 3.17
N ARG A 133 -5.84 -25.33 2.59
CA ARG A 133 -5.99 -26.59 1.85
C ARG A 133 -5.09 -26.67 0.62
N LEU A 134 -4.97 -25.57 -0.14
CA LEU A 134 -4.07 -25.50 -1.28
C LEU A 134 -2.62 -25.77 -0.86
N LEU A 135 -2.15 -25.14 0.22
CA LEU A 135 -0.79 -25.36 0.72
C LEU A 135 -0.58 -26.79 1.24
N MET A 136 -1.55 -27.35 1.98
CA MET A 136 -1.43 -28.68 2.58
C MET A 136 -1.31 -29.82 1.55
N ASN A 137 -1.74 -29.60 0.30
CA ASN A 137 -1.68 -30.60 -0.77
C ASN A 137 -0.39 -30.53 -1.61
N GLU A 138 0.57 -29.70 -1.21
CA GLU A 138 1.79 -29.42 -1.97
C GLU A 138 3.03 -29.82 -1.18
N THR A 139 4.14 -30.07 -1.90
CA THR A 139 5.46 -30.23 -1.26
C THR A 139 5.88 -28.94 -0.57
N ILE A 140 6.87 -28.99 0.34
CA ILE A 140 7.40 -27.78 0.99
C ILE A 140 7.85 -26.76 -0.07
N GLU A 141 8.58 -27.21 -1.10
CA GLU A 141 8.99 -26.34 -2.20
C GLU A 141 7.80 -25.75 -2.97
N GLY A 142 6.78 -26.56 -3.25
CA GLY A 142 5.52 -26.12 -3.88
C GLY A 142 4.82 -25.04 -3.06
N GLN A 143 4.71 -25.23 -1.74
CA GLN A 143 4.14 -24.25 -0.81
C GLN A 143 4.91 -22.92 -0.84
N MET A 144 6.24 -22.98 -0.78
CA MET A 144 7.11 -21.80 -0.84
C MET A 144 6.94 -21.06 -2.18
N LYS A 145 6.91 -21.78 -3.30
CA LYS A 145 6.67 -21.20 -4.63
C LYS A 145 5.30 -20.52 -4.72
N ILE A 146 4.25 -21.15 -4.18
CA ILE A 146 2.90 -20.57 -4.13
C ILE A 146 2.91 -19.25 -3.33
N LEU A 147 3.54 -19.23 -2.15
CA LEU A 147 3.69 -18.04 -1.31
C LEU A 147 4.45 -16.92 -2.03
N GLY A 148 5.56 -17.26 -2.68
CA GLY A 148 6.38 -16.32 -3.44
C GLY A 148 5.65 -15.74 -4.66
N ASN A 149 5.01 -16.58 -5.47
CA ASN A 149 4.24 -16.15 -6.64
C ASN A 149 3.05 -15.27 -6.24
N ARG A 150 2.39 -15.60 -5.13
CA ARG A 150 1.30 -14.78 -4.61
C ARG A 150 1.75 -13.36 -4.25
N THR A 151 2.98 -13.20 -3.77
CA THR A 151 3.58 -11.90 -3.44
C THR A 151 3.90 -11.09 -4.69
N LYS A 152 4.43 -11.73 -5.74
CA LYS A 152 4.69 -11.10 -7.04
C LYS A 152 3.41 -10.61 -7.72
N ASN A 153 2.28 -11.30 -7.49
CA ASN A 153 0.98 -10.99 -8.08
C ASN A 153 0.10 -10.06 -7.21
N GLN A 154 0.70 -9.15 -6.43
CA GLN A 154 -0.03 -8.22 -5.56
C GLN A 154 -0.21 -6.82 -6.15
N SER A 155 -0.01 -6.61 -7.46
CA SER A 155 -0.12 -5.28 -8.08
C SER A 155 -1.48 -4.64 -7.86
N GLU A 156 -2.57 -5.43 -7.89
CA GLU A 156 -3.90 -4.90 -7.59
C GLU A 156 -4.07 -4.52 -6.12
N ARG A 157 -3.55 -5.34 -5.19
CA ARG A 157 -3.58 -5.00 -3.76
C ARG A 157 -2.77 -3.74 -3.51
N GLN A 158 -1.59 -3.62 -4.12
CA GLN A 158 -0.75 -2.43 -4.05
C GLN A 158 -1.53 -1.20 -4.54
N GLN A 159 -2.24 -1.28 -5.66
CA GLN A 159 -3.08 -0.18 -6.15
C GLN A 159 -4.16 0.24 -5.14
N VAL A 160 -4.79 -0.70 -4.43
CA VAL A 160 -5.75 -0.39 -3.36
C VAL A 160 -5.09 0.34 -2.18
N LEU A 161 -3.88 -0.09 -1.79
CA LEU A 161 -3.12 0.56 -0.72
C LEU A 161 -2.66 1.96 -1.13
N PHE A 162 -2.28 2.18 -2.38
CA PHE A 162 -1.98 3.51 -2.92
C PHE A 162 -3.22 4.39 -2.99
N PHE A 163 -4.38 3.85 -3.35
CA PHE A 163 -5.66 4.58 -3.27
C PHE A 163 -5.96 5.02 -1.82
N LEU A 164 -5.79 4.13 -0.85
CA LEU A 164 -5.96 4.49 0.57
C LEU A 164 -4.97 5.57 1.01
N ARG A 165 -3.70 5.48 0.58
CA ARG A 165 -2.71 6.55 0.77
C ARG A 165 -3.22 7.86 0.22
N GLN A 166 -3.84 7.87 -0.96
CA GLN A 166 -4.36 9.09 -1.56
C GLN A 166 -5.56 9.67 -0.77
N CYS A 167 -6.44 8.82 -0.24
CA CYS A 167 -7.49 9.28 0.67
C CYS A 167 -6.91 9.92 1.93
N ILE A 168 -5.81 9.39 2.47
CA ILE A 168 -5.11 10.01 3.62
C ILE A 168 -4.44 11.32 3.19
N GLN A 169 -3.82 11.37 2.00
CA GLN A 169 -3.25 12.61 1.46
C GLN A 169 -4.31 13.70 1.37
N ASP A 170 -5.50 13.40 0.87
CA ASP A 170 -6.59 14.39 0.80
C ASP A 170 -6.98 14.95 2.18
N VAL A 171 -6.93 14.13 3.23
CA VAL A 171 -7.18 14.58 4.61
C VAL A 171 -6.05 15.47 5.11
N VAL A 172 -4.81 15.11 4.76
CA VAL A 172 -3.62 15.91 5.08
C VAL A 172 -3.68 17.25 4.35
N ASP A 173 -4.05 17.30 3.09
CA ASP A 173 -4.14 18.55 2.32
C ASP A 173 -5.13 19.55 2.93
N LEU A 174 -6.23 19.06 3.52
CA LEU A 174 -7.21 19.88 4.22
C LEU A 174 -6.71 20.44 5.57
N THR A 175 -5.64 19.87 6.13
CA THR A 175 -5.12 20.25 7.45
C THR A 175 -3.77 20.96 7.34
N ARG A 176 -2.83 20.37 6.60
CA ARG A 176 -1.47 20.87 6.36
C ARG A 176 -1.01 20.53 4.91
N PRO A 177 -1.25 21.40 3.92
CA PRO A 177 -0.93 21.13 2.52
C PRO A 177 0.58 20.99 2.20
N ASN A 178 1.47 21.35 3.13
CA ASN A 178 2.93 21.22 2.96
C ASN A 178 3.48 19.85 3.42
N TYR A 179 2.64 18.83 3.46
CA TYR A 179 3.04 17.47 3.86
C TYR A 179 2.61 16.44 2.83
N LEU A 180 3.53 15.52 2.53
CA LEU A 180 3.26 14.35 1.71
C LEU A 180 3.09 13.11 2.60
N VAL A 181 2.10 12.30 2.26
CA VAL A 181 1.90 10.96 2.82
C VAL A 181 2.76 9.98 2.03
N VAL A 182 3.83 9.45 2.60
CA VAL A 182 4.73 8.53 1.89
C VAL A 182 4.52 7.11 2.43
N PRO A 183 4.09 6.14 1.60
CA PRO A 183 3.97 4.76 2.06
C PRO A 183 5.35 4.15 2.27
N PHE A 184 5.48 3.24 3.22
CA PHE A 184 6.71 2.48 3.44
C PHE A 184 6.38 1.05 3.91
N GLY A 185 7.41 0.25 4.19
CA GLY A 185 7.23 -1.09 4.71
C GLY A 185 6.69 -2.07 3.66
N SER A 186 5.76 -2.95 4.07
CA SER A 186 5.36 -4.11 3.26
C SER A 186 4.84 -3.76 1.87
N VAL A 187 4.25 -2.57 1.68
CA VAL A 187 3.70 -2.11 0.39
C VAL A 187 4.77 -1.94 -0.69
N LEU A 188 6.01 -1.64 -0.28
CA LEU A 188 7.10 -1.25 -1.18
C LEU A 188 8.36 -2.08 -0.99
N ASN A 189 8.52 -2.80 0.12
CA ASN A 189 9.74 -3.53 0.45
C ASN A 189 9.91 -4.87 -0.29
N GLY A 190 9.02 -5.21 -1.23
CA GLY A 190 9.06 -6.46 -2.00
C GLY A 190 8.40 -7.67 -1.32
N PHE A 191 7.83 -7.51 -0.12
CA PHE A 191 7.24 -8.59 0.67
C PHE A 191 5.75 -8.33 1.02
N ILE A 192 5.02 -7.68 0.12
CA ILE A 192 3.58 -7.41 0.22
C ILE A 192 2.77 -8.71 0.23
N CYS A 193 1.66 -8.75 0.99
CA CYS A 193 0.71 -9.85 1.00
C CYS A 193 -0.72 -9.36 1.21
N ASP A 194 -1.69 -10.26 1.08
CA ASP A 194 -3.11 -9.96 1.19
C ASP A 194 -3.50 -9.24 2.50
N THR A 195 -2.78 -9.52 3.59
CA THR A 195 -3.02 -8.93 4.91
C THR A 195 -1.97 -7.89 5.29
N SER A 196 -1.27 -7.31 4.30
CA SER A 196 -0.37 -6.19 4.58
C SER A 196 -1.18 -4.95 4.94
N ASP A 197 -0.74 -4.32 6.02
CA ASP A 197 -1.17 -2.99 6.45
C ASP A 197 -0.57 -1.92 5.54
N LEU A 198 -1.12 -0.71 5.61
CA LEU A 198 -0.57 0.48 4.98
C LEU A 198 0.15 1.35 6.02
N ASP A 199 1.47 1.23 6.08
CA ASP A 199 2.30 2.10 6.89
C ASP A 199 2.67 3.36 6.10
N THR A 200 2.47 4.53 6.69
CA THR A 200 2.73 5.82 6.05
C THR A 200 3.49 6.79 6.97
N ALA A 201 4.31 7.61 6.34
CA ALA A 201 5.05 8.69 6.97
C ALA A 201 4.59 10.03 6.40
N LEU A 202 4.32 10.99 7.27
CA LEU A 202 4.12 12.39 6.91
C LEU A 202 5.49 13.03 6.76
N VAL A 203 5.80 13.52 5.56
CA VAL A 203 7.07 14.16 5.21
C VAL A 203 6.80 15.61 4.83
N TYR A 204 7.48 16.54 5.51
CA TYR A 204 7.38 17.97 5.22
C TYR A 204 8.06 18.31 3.89
N THR A 205 7.41 19.10 3.04
CA THR A 205 7.91 19.50 1.72
C THR A 205 8.15 21.00 1.55
N GLY A 206 7.95 21.81 2.60
CA GLY A 206 8.13 23.26 2.51
C GLY A 206 9.60 23.70 2.58
N SER A 207 9.86 24.91 2.09
CA SER A 207 11.21 25.49 1.95
C SER A 207 11.85 25.99 3.25
N LYS A 208 11.07 26.15 4.34
CA LYS A 208 11.57 26.56 5.65
C LYS A 208 11.15 25.54 6.69
N GLN A 209 12.10 24.83 7.29
CA GLN A 209 11.81 23.97 8.45
C GLN A 209 11.34 24.83 9.64
N LYS A 210 10.04 25.09 9.72
CA LYS A 210 9.39 25.19 11.03
C LYS A 210 8.96 23.78 11.37
N GLN A 211 9.70 23.15 12.28
CA GLN A 211 9.36 21.85 12.83
C GLN A 211 7.99 22.00 13.52
N ALA A 212 6.92 21.63 12.81
CA ALA A 212 5.61 21.56 13.43
C ALA A 212 5.69 20.57 14.58
N ASN A 213 5.01 20.85 15.69
CA ASN A 213 4.88 19.87 16.75
C ASN A 213 4.19 18.62 16.17
N GLU A 214 4.95 17.54 16.03
CA GLU A 214 4.56 16.31 15.35
C GLU A 214 3.29 15.71 15.97
N THR A 215 3.19 15.79 17.31
CA THR A 215 2.02 15.32 18.06
C THR A 215 0.77 16.16 17.76
N VAL A 216 0.92 17.48 17.63
CA VAL A 216 -0.20 18.37 17.25
C VAL A 216 -0.68 18.04 15.85
N LEU A 217 0.24 17.86 14.90
CA LEU A 217 -0.06 17.46 13.53
C LEU A 217 -0.81 16.13 13.48
N LEU A 218 -0.26 15.09 14.13
CA LEU A 218 -0.91 13.78 14.17
C LEU A 218 -2.26 13.84 14.89
N SER A 219 -2.42 14.69 15.92
CA SER A 219 -3.71 14.89 16.59
C SER A 219 -4.77 15.51 15.67
N GLU A 220 -4.40 16.52 14.88
CA GLU A 220 -5.29 17.15 13.89
C GLU A 220 -5.76 16.15 12.83
N ILE A 221 -4.83 15.37 12.29
CA ILE A 221 -5.13 14.32 11.30
C ILE A 221 -6.03 13.25 11.90
N ALA A 222 -5.73 12.76 13.10
CA ALA A 222 -6.56 11.77 13.79
C ALA A 222 -7.99 12.28 14.02
N LYS A 223 -8.16 13.57 14.37
CA LYS A 223 -9.48 14.19 14.51
C LYS A 223 -10.25 14.19 13.19
N LYS A 224 -9.61 14.55 12.07
CA LYS A 224 -10.26 14.52 10.74
C LYS A 224 -10.63 13.11 10.32
N LEU A 225 -9.76 12.13 10.51
CA LEU A 225 -10.06 10.73 10.22
C LEU A 225 -11.26 10.22 11.03
N LYS A 226 -11.40 10.63 12.30
CA LYS A 226 -12.55 10.26 13.15
C LYS A 226 -13.89 10.83 12.66
N MET A 227 -13.87 11.87 11.82
CA MET A 227 -15.08 12.44 11.22
C MET A 227 -15.52 11.72 9.94
N LEU A 228 -14.71 10.83 9.39
CA LEU A 228 -14.99 10.09 8.17
C LEU A 228 -15.57 8.72 8.50
N ASP A 229 -16.70 8.38 7.89
CA ASP A 229 -17.38 7.09 8.10
C ASP A 229 -16.53 5.91 7.62
N SER A 230 -15.63 6.13 6.65
CA SER A 230 -14.75 5.09 6.12
C SER A 230 -13.65 4.63 7.08
N TYR A 231 -13.38 5.38 8.16
CA TYR A 231 -12.34 5.03 9.14
C TYR A 231 -12.95 4.59 10.48
N ASN A 232 -12.30 3.66 11.16
CA ASN A 232 -12.60 3.24 12.53
C ASN A 232 -11.32 2.84 13.27
N SER A 233 -11.47 2.46 14.54
CA SER A 233 -10.37 1.98 15.40
C SER A 233 -9.15 2.92 15.42
N ILE A 234 -9.42 4.24 15.42
CA ILE A 234 -8.38 5.26 15.38
C ILE A 234 -7.76 5.40 16.77
N LEU A 235 -6.51 4.97 16.92
CA LEU A 235 -5.76 5.00 18.18
C LEU A 235 -4.50 5.85 18.03
N SER A 236 -4.36 6.85 18.89
CA SER A 236 -3.18 7.72 18.95
C SER A 236 -2.18 7.19 19.98
N ILE A 237 -0.96 6.89 19.55
CA ILE A 237 0.13 6.37 20.40
C ILE A 237 1.28 7.37 20.32
N PHE A 238 1.19 8.45 21.09
CA PHE A 238 2.13 9.58 20.99
C PHE A 238 3.31 9.51 21.98
N HIS A 239 3.23 8.65 22.99
CA HIS A 239 4.29 8.48 23.99
C HIS A 239 5.36 7.45 23.60
N ALA A 240 5.20 6.78 22.44
CA ALA A 240 6.20 5.86 21.92
C ALA A 240 7.39 6.61 21.30
N ARG A 241 8.52 5.91 21.10
CA ARG A 241 9.71 6.46 20.42
C ARG A 241 9.39 7.10 19.06
N VAL A 242 8.45 6.50 18.32
CA VAL A 242 7.90 7.06 17.09
C VAL A 242 6.40 7.25 17.33
N PRO A 243 5.91 8.49 17.47
CA PRO A 243 4.48 8.77 17.57
C PRO A 243 3.72 8.27 16.33
N ILE A 244 2.64 7.52 16.56
CA ILE A 244 1.81 6.99 15.47
C ILE A 244 0.31 7.17 15.71
N ILE A 245 -0.45 7.18 14.62
CA ILE A 245 -1.90 6.99 14.59
C ILE A 245 -2.14 5.62 13.96
N LYS A 246 -2.70 4.67 14.71
CA LYS A 246 -3.24 3.45 14.14
C LYS A 246 -4.64 3.73 13.62
N TYR A 247 -4.99 3.17 12.48
CA TYR A 247 -6.33 3.29 11.92
C TYR A 247 -6.74 1.99 11.23
N HIS A 248 -8.04 1.87 10.97
CA HIS A 248 -8.56 0.86 10.06
C HIS A 248 -9.57 1.51 9.12
N ASN A 249 -9.42 1.27 7.81
CA ASN A 249 -10.37 1.69 6.80
C ASN A 249 -11.37 0.55 6.56
N ARG A 250 -12.63 0.77 6.95
CA ARG A 250 -13.68 -0.25 6.92
C ARG A 250 -14.20 -0.56 5.52
N LEU A 251 -14.02 0.36 4.56
CA LEU A 251 -14.46 0.15 3.17
C LEU A 251 -13.48 -0.72 2.39
N LEU A 252 -12.19 -0.62 2.71
CA LEU A 252 -11.13 -1.40 2.05
C LEU A 252 -10.66 -2.61 2.88
N GLU A 253 -11.12 -2.70 4.13
CA GLU A 253 -10.66 -3.72 5.11
C GLU A 253 -9.13 -3.70 5.27
N VAL A 254 -8.58 -2.49 5.46
CA VAL A 254 -7.13 -2.26 5.56
C VAL A 254 -6.81 -1.50 6.84
N GLY A 255 -5.93 -2.09 7.66
CA GLY A 255 -5.29 -1.42 8.78
C GLY A 255 -4.05 -0.65 8.34
N GLY A 256 -3.57 0.24 9.19
CA GLY A 256 -2.33 0.97 8.93
C GLY A 256 -1.93 1.91 10.05
N ASP A 257 -0.69 2.36 9.96
CA ASP A 257 -0.10 3.33 10.88
C ASP A 257 0.28 4.61 10.10
N ILE A 258 -0.05 5.77 10.66
CA ILE A 258 0.42 7.08 10.18
C ILE A 258 1.41 7.61 11.20
N SER A 259 2.63 7.87 10.76
CA SER A 259 3.72 8.41 11.58
C SER A 259 4.18 9.76 11.02
N TYR A 260 4.87 10.55 11.84
CA TYR A 260 5.66 11.68 11.34
C TYR A 260 7.11 11.25 11.20
N GLN A 261 7.72 11.47 10.04
CA GLN A 261 9.13 11.12 9.86
C GLN A 261 9.85 12.13 8.97
N SER A 262 11.14 12.32 9.23
CA SER A 262 12.01 13.02 8.28
C SER A 262 12.13 12.23 6.96
N ILE A 263 12.55 12.90 5.89
CA ILE A 263 12.70 12.28 4.57
C ILE A 263 13.69 11.10 4.54
N ASN A 264 14.63 11.05 5.49
CA ASN A 264 15.66 10.01 5.65
C ASN A 264 15.36 9.07 6.82
N SER A 265 14.09 8.74 7.03
CA SER A 265 13.68 7.89 8.14
C SER A 265 14.20 6.46 8.00
N SER A 266 14.42 5.81 9.15
CA SER A 266 14.81 4.40 9.18
C SER A 266 13.79 3.48 8.49
N GLY A 267 12.50 3.84 8.49
CA GLY A 267 11.45 3.11 7.79
C GLY A 267 11.59 3.18 6.27
N LYS A 268 11.84 4.36 5.71
CA LYS A 268 12.09 4.57 4.27
C LYS A 268 13.35 3.82 3.83
N THR A 269 14.44 4.01 4.57
CA THR A 269 15.73 3.32 4.36
C THR A 269 15.57 1.79 4.37
N ALA A 270 14.92 1.24 5.38
CA ALA A 270 14.69 -0.21 5.46
C ALA A 270 13.86 -0.71 4.26
N THR A 271 12.87 0.06 3.83
CA THR A 271 12.02 -0.28 2.66
C THR A 271 12.84 -0.39 1.38
N ILE A 272 13.73 0.59 1.11
CA ILE A 272 14.62 0.59 -0.05
C ILE A 272 15.54 -0.62 -0.04
N CYS A 273 16.22 -0.88 1.09
CA CYS A 273 17.13 -2.01 1.21
C CYS A 273 16.41 -3.35 0.99
N LEU A 274 15.28 -3.55 1.67
CA LEU A 274 14.52 -4.79 1.57
C LEU A 274 13.98 -5.03 0.15
N ASN A 275 13.55 -3.98 -0.54
CA ASN A 275 13.11 -4.08 -1.92
C ASN A 275 14.23 -4.61 -2.82
N ALA A 276 15.44 -4.07 -2.71
CA ALA A 276 16.58 -4.56 -3.48
C ALA A 276 16.94 -6.00 -3.14
N LEU A 277 16.99 -6.33 -1.84
CA LEU A 277 17.29 -7.68 -1.37
C LEU A 277 16.27 -8.70 -1.89
N SER A 278 14.99 -8.33 -1.99
CA SER A 278 13.93 -9.17 -2.56
C SER A 278 14.18 -9.55 -4.02
N ARG A 279 14.98 -8.76 -4.74
CA ARG A 279 15.29 -8.92 -6.17
C ARG A 279 16.61 -9.62 -6.43
N CYS A 280 17.45 -9.84 -5.41
CA CYS A 280 18.77 -10.47 -5.55
C CYS A 280 18.69 -11.92 -6.05
N SER A 281 17.67 -12.69 -5.63
CA SER A 281 17.51 -14.07 -6.05
C SER A 281 16.04 -14.50 -6.05
N PRO A 282 15.60 -15.37 -7.00
CA PRO A 282 14.24 -15.89 -7.06
C PRO A 282 13.78 -16.58 -5.77
N SER A 283 14.72 -17.08 -4.95
CA SER A 283 14.45 -17.81 -3.71
C SER A 283 14.16 -16.90 -2.51
N VAL A 284 14.53 -15.62 -2.57
CA VAL A 284 14.40 -14.69 -1.44
C VAL A 284 12.94 -14.49 -1.05
N VAL A 285 12.10 -14.11 -2.01
CA VAL A 285 10.67 -13.85 -1.74
C VAL A 285 9.95 -15.11 -1.23
N PRO A 286 10.03 -16.29 -1.88
CA PRO A 286 9.49 -17.54 -1.34
C PRO A 286 9.92 -17.83 0.10
N PHE A 287 11.21 -17.69 0.41
CA PHE A 287 11.75 -17.98 1.73
C PHE A 287 11.24 -16.99 2.79
N ILE A 288 11.38 -15.69 2.54
CA ILE A 288 10.93 -14.65 3.48
C ILE A 288 9.42 -14.74 3.71
N MET A 289 8.63 -14.98 2.67
CA MET A 289 7.18 -15.09 2.79
C MET A 289 6.75 -16.33 3.59
N THR A 290 7.53 -17.41 3.52
CA THR A 290 7.33 -18.61 4.35
C THR A 290 7.59 -18.31 5.82
N VAL A 291 8.70 -17.62 6.13
CA VAL A 291 8.98 -17.17 7.51
C VAL A 291 7.91 -16.18 8.01
N LYS A 292 7.45 -15.24 7.16
CA LYS A 292 6.36 -14.32 7.51
C LYS A 292 5.04 -15.05 7.79
N LEU A 293 4.71 -16.10 7.03
CA LEU A 293 3.53 -16.91 7.31
C LEU A 293 3.69 -17.67 8.62
N TRP A 294 4.82 -18.34 8.82
CA TRP A 294 5.11 -19.07 10.06
C TRP A 294 5.02 -18.17 11.29
N THR A 295 5.67 -17.00 11.27
CA THR A 295 5.58 -16.02 12.38
C THR A 295 4.16 -15.53 12.62
N LYS A 296 3.37 -15.33 11.56
CA LYS A 296 1.97 -14.93 11.72
C LYS A 296 1.14 -16.01 12.42
N LEU A 297 1.47 -17.28 12.25
CA LEU A 297 0.72 -18.42 12.79
C LEU A 297 1.17 -18.83 14.20
N TYR A 298 2.46 -18.70 14.49
CA TYR A 298 3.06 -19.33 15.69
C TYR A 298 3.77 -18.36 16.63
N VAL A 299 3.95 -17.10 16.23
CA VAL A 299 4.56 -16.08 17.10
C VAL A 299 3.48 -15.12 17.57
N ASP A 300 3.41 -14.95 18.88
CA ASP A 300 2.50 -14.02 19.54
C ASP A 300 2.95 -12.57 19.36
N TRP A 301 3.08 -11.82 20.46
CA TRP A 301 3.34 -10.38 20.45
C TRP A 301 4.83 -10.04 20.55
N PHE A 302 5.70 -10.97 20.98
CA PHE A 302 7.14 -10.75 21.14
C PHE A 302 7.98 -11.95 20.65
N PRO A 303 9.14 -11.72 19.99
CA PRO A 303 9.62 -10.41 19.49
C PRO A 303 8.77 -9.94 18.31
N SER A 304 8.96 -8.68 17.89
CA SER A 304 8.26 -8.17 16.69
C SER A 304 8.50 -9.10 15.50
N LYS A 305 7.45 -9.34 14.70
CA LYS A 305 7.51 -10.17 13.48
C LYS A 305 8.61 -9.73 12.50
N PHE A 306 8.99 -8.45 12.54
CA PHE A 306 10.12 -7.94 11.75
C PHE A 306 11.47 -8.55 12.16
N VAL A 307 11.67 -8.89 13.44
CA VAL A 307 12.91 -9.52 13.93
C VAL A 307 13.18 -10.84 13.21
N PHE A 308 12.15 -11.66 13.00
CA PHE A 308 12.29 -12.91 12.24
C PHE A 308 12.57 -12.68 10.77
N THR A 309 12.05 -11.60 10.18
CA THR A 309 12.41 -11.20 8.81
C THR A 309 13.89 -10.82 8.75
N ALA A 310 14.39 -10.07 9.73
CA ALA A 310 15.80 -9.71 9.83
C ALA A 310 16.70 -10.96 10.02
N LEU A 311 16.31 -11.91 10.88
CA LEU A 311 17.01 -13.18 11.06
C LEU A 311 17.04 -14.02 9.78
N ALA A 312 15.92 -14.07 9.05
CA ALA A 312 15.84 -14.78 7.79
C ALA A 312 16.75 -14.15 6.71
N LEU A 313 16.82 -12.82 6.66
CA LEU A 313 17.76 -12.11 5.78
C LEU A 313 19.21 -12.39 6.18
N PHE A 314 19.52 -12.35 7.47
CA PHE A 314 20.85 -12.71 7.97
C PHE A 314 21.23 -14.14 7.58
N TYR A 315 20.31 -15.10 7.70
CA TYR A 315 20.53 -16.46 7.23
C TYR A 315 20.85 -16.51 5.73
N LEU A 316 20.07 -15.82 4.88
CA LEU A 316 20.34 -15.74 3.45
C LEU A 316 21.71 -15.10 3.12
N GLN A 317 22.17 -14.15 3.93
CA GLN A 317 23.52 -13.57 3.81
C GLN A 317 24.60 -14.61 4.12
N ARG A 318 24.43 -15.39 5.20
CA ARG A 318 25.36 -16.47 5.57
C ARG A 318 25.40 -17.57 4.52
N CYS A 319 24.30 -17.82 3.82
CA CYS A 319 24.23 -18.72 2.68
C CYS A 319 24.74 -18.11 1.36
N GLN A 320 25.23 -16.86 1.37
CA GLN A 320 25.68 -16.13 0.17
C GLN A 320 24.61 -15.99 -0.93
N ILE A 321 23.32 -16.04 -0.56
CA ILE A 321 22.18 -15.86 -1.49
C ILE A 321 21.91 -14.36 -1.74
N ILE A 322 22.18 -13.53 -0.73
CA ILE A 322 22.07 -12.07 -0.81
C ILE A 322 23.33 -11.42 -0.23
N PRO A 323 23.73 -10.22 -0.71
CA PRO A 323 24.92 -9.56 -0.21
C PRO A 323 24.76 -9.03 1.23
N PRO A 324 25.88 -8.78 1.94
CA PRO A 324 25.87 -8.00 3.18
C PRO A 324 25.24 -6.61 2.97
N ILE A 325 24.48 -6.12 3.95
CA ILE A 325 23.85 -4.78 3.86
C ILE A 325 24.90 -3.68 3.75
N GLN A 326 26.11 -3.86 4.27
CA GLN A 326 27.20 -2.87 4.17
C GLN A 326 27.65 -2.64 2.72
N ASN A 327 27.46 -3.62 1.84
CA ASN A 327 27.86 -3.53 0.43
C ASN A 327 26.83 -2.73 -0.40
N ILE A 328 25.74 -2.29 0.22
CA ILE A 328 24.70 -1.44 -0.35
C ILE A 328 25.12 0.04 -0.24
N LYS A 329 25.64 0.63 -1.33
CA LYS A 329 26.16 2.01 -1.30
C LYS A 329 25.11 3.12 -1.26
N SER A 330 23.85 2.84 -1.63
CA SER A 330 22.82 3.90 -1.75
C SER A 330 22.46 4.59 -0.43
N LEU A 331 22.75 3.99 0.72
CA LEU A 331 22.50 4.60 2.03
C LEU A 331 23.51 5.70 2.40
N GLN A 332 24.70 5.70 1.80
CA GLN A 332 25.72 6.70 2.12
C GLN A 332 25.41 8.09 1.52
N TRP A 333 24.56 8.17 0.49
CA TRP A 333 24.20 9.43 -0.16
C TRP A 333 23.08 10.20 0.57
N MET A 334 22.18 9.49 1.28
CA MET A 334 21.10 10.11 2.04
C MET A 334 21.55 10.77 3.37
N GLY A 335 22.80 10.56 3.79
CA GLY A 335 23.36 11.12 5.03
C GLY A 335 24.29 12.33 4.85
N ARG A 336 24.62 12.77 3.62
CA ARG A 336 25.69 13.77 3.39
C ARG A 336 25.30 15.09 2.71
N ASN A 337 24.05 15.29 2.28
CA ASN A 337 23.65 16.59 1.73
C ASN A 337 22.92 17.45 2.76
N GLY A 338 23.65 17.71 3.85
CA GLY A 338 23.40 18.82 4.78
C GLY A 338 24.55 19.81 4.71
N SER A 339 24.84 20.35 3.52
CA SER A 339 25.71 21.51 3.27
C SER A 339 25.90 21.71 1.77
N VAL A 340 25.14 22.62 1.14
CA VAL A 340 25.56 23.98 0.71
C VAL A 340 24.29 24.79 0.52
#